data_AF-A0A7Y3PB29-F1
#
_entry.id   AF-A0A7Y3PB29-F1
#
_cell.length_a   1.000
_cell.length_b   1.000
_cell.length_c   1.000
_cell.angle_alpha   90.00
_cell.angle_beta   90.00
_cell.angle_gamma   90.00
#
_symmetry.space_group_name_H-M   'P 1'
#
loop_
_entity.id
_entity.type
_entity.pdbx_description
1 polymer ?
#
loop_
_entity_poly.entity_id
_entity_poly.type
_entity_poly.pdbx_seq_one_letter_code
_entity_poly.pdbx_strand_id
1 'polypeptide(L)'
;MRAGKARKIAPRIYTTNLTDSPERIIRDNLYPILSRLFPGTVLSHRTALEGKPTKDWDVFLTGPYPRKVVLPGVTVRIFKGPSAGEEDKPFMGNLFMASQTRAFLENLQPSRKRSASPKSIQRKELEERLERILRLRGEKALNELRDNARRVAKNLGFKDEFKTLDRIIGAMLRTKPASSLHSASAKARAAGEAYDPDRLRLFETLFAALKATPLREAPEPHSDPEALRNLAFFEAYFSNYIEGTRFEVEEAREIVFEGKIPDTRPQWVRRTKAATIPEQSGHRSGAKRPPFRTKRPPL
;
A
#
# COMPACT_ATOMS: atom_id res chain seq x y z
N MET A 1 33.91 38.40 9.98
CA MET A 1 32.98 38.01 11.06
C MET A 1 33.50 38.62 12.35
N ARG A 2 32.71 39.46 13.04
CA ARG A 2 33.03 39.85 14.42
C ARG A 2 32.90 38.62 15.31
N ALA A 3 33.91 38.35 16.13
CA ALA A 3 33.97 37.18 16.99
C ALA A 3 32.71 37.07 17.87
N GLY A 4 32.11 35.86 17.91
CA GLY A 4 31.04 35.51 18.86
C GLY A 4 29.58 35.58 18.37
N LYS A 5 29.26 36.15 17.19
CA LYS A 5 27.86 36.25 16.72
C LYS A 5 27.41 35.14 15.77
N ALA A 6 28.34 34.43 15.16
CA ALA A 6 28.06 33.31 14.28
C ALA A 6 29.21 32.31 14.31
N ARG A 7 28.90 31.03 14.11
CA ARG A 7 29.89 29.96 13.98
C ARG A 7 29.72 29.22 12.66
N LYS A 8 30.81 28.64 12.17
CA LYS A 8 30.82 27.79 10.99
C LYS A 8 30.36 26.38 11.34
N ILE A 9 29.46 25.81 10.56
CA ILE A 9 28.98 24.42 10.76
C ILE A 9 29.31 23.49 9.58
N ALA A 10 29.52 24.04 8.38
CA ALA A 10 30.04 23.29 7.22
C ALA A 10 30.72 24.27 6.23
N PRO A 11 31.37 23.77 5.16
CA PRO A 11 31.90 24.63 4.09
C PRO A 11 30.81 25.56 3.54
N ARG A 12 31.04 26.88 3.63
CA ARG A 12 30.11 27.94 3.19
C ARG A 12 28.77 28.00 3.98
N ILE A 13 28.67 27.33 5.13
CA ILE A 13 27.50 27.35 6.00
C ILE A 13 27.88 27.90 7.37
N TYR A 14 27.22 28.98 7.76
CA TYR A 14 27.38 29.65 9.05
C TYR A 14 26.01 29.81 9.70
N THR A 15 25.98 29.81 11.03
CA THR A 15 24.76 29.97 11.81
C THR A 15 25.00 30.88 13.01
N THR A 16 23.98 31.65 13.39
CA THR A 16 23.94 32.42 14.63
C THR A 16 23.51 31.57 15.83
N ASN A 17 22.99 30.35 15.59
CA ASN A 17 22.67 29.39 16.64
C ASN A 17 23.97 28.75 17.17
N LEU A 18 24.33 29.10 18.41
CA LEU A 18 25.57 28.68 19.05
C LEU A 18 25.41 27.41 19.92
N THR A 19 24.18 26.95 20.15
CA THR A 19 23.87 25.90 21.11
C THR A 19 23.61 24.54 20.46
N ASP A 20 22.76 24.48 19.43
CA ASP A 20 22.33 23.21 18.82
C ASP A 20 23.47 22.49 18.10
N SER A 21 23.37 21.17 17.90
CA SER A 21 24.40 20.47 17.12
C SER A 21 24.36 20.88 15.63
N PRO A 22 25.51 20.95 14.94
CA PRO A 22 25.57 21.17 13.49
C PRO A 22 24.65 20.24 12.70
N GLU A 23 24.59 18.97 13.10
CA GLU A 23 23.76 17.93 12.47
C GLU A 23 22.28 18.28 12.55
N ARG A 24 21.80 18.72 13.72
CA ARG A 24 20.39 19.10 13.92
C ARG A 24 20.04 20.30 13.05
N ILE A 25 20.86 21.34 13.10
CA ILE A 25 20.65 22.58 12.33
C ILE A 25 20.58 22.29 10.83
N ILE A 26 21.47 21.45 10.31
CA ILE A 26 21.50 21.10 8.88
C ILE A 26 20.30 20.26 8.47
N ARG A 27 19.87 19.29 9.29
CA ARG A 27 18.70 18.47 9.00
C ARG A 27 17.41 19.29 8.97
N ASP A 28 17.22 20.18 9.93
CA ASP A 28 16.04 21.04 10.03
C ASP A 28 15.97 22.07 8.89
N ASN A 29 17.12 22.47 8.34
CA ASN A 29 17.24 23.47 7.27
C ASN A 29 17.71 22.88 5.94
N LEU A 30 17.51 21.57 5.74
CA LEU A 30 18.11 20.83 4.64
C LEU A 30 17.85 21.47 3.29
N TYR A 31 16.59 21.60 2.88
CA TYR A 31 16.25 22.10 1.54
C TYR A 31 16.65 23.57 1.31
N PRO A 32 16.44 24.51 2.26
CA PRO A 32 17.00 25.86 2.15
C PRO A 32 18.52 25.90 1.98
N ILE A 33 19.26 25.01 2.64
CA ILE A 33 20.71 24.89 2.47
C ILE A 33 21.04 24.38 1.07
N LEU A 34 20.40 23.28 0.63
CA LEU A 34 20.63 22.70 -0.70
C LEU A 34 20.32 23.70 -1.82
N SER A 35 19.27 24.50 -1.66
CA SER A 35 18.86 25.55 -2.61
C SER A 35 19.92 26.62 -2.83
N ARG A 36 20.68 26.96 -1.79
CA ARG A 36 21.79 27.92 -1.86
C ARG A 36 23.09 27.30 -2.36
N LEU A 37 23.37 26.05 -1.97
CA LEU A 37 24.61 25.36 -2.33
C LEU A 37 24.60 24.79 -3.75
N PHE A 38 23.42 24.36 -4.22
CA PHE A 38 23.23 23.64 -5.48
C PHE A 38 22.05 24.22 -6.27
N PRO A 39 22.08 25.52 -6.61
CA PRO A 39 21.01 26.15 -7.37
C PRO A 39 20.84 25.48 -8.74
N GLY A 40 19.59 25.39 -9.20
CA GLY A 40 19.20 24.77 -10.47
C GLY A 40 19.23 23.24 -10.47
N THR A 41 19.54 22.59 -9.35
CA THR A 41 19.53 21.12 -9.27
C THR A 41 18.13 20.57 -8.99
N VAL A 42 17.91 19.32 -9.41
CA VAL A 42 16.62 18.64 -9.31
C VAL A 42 16.69 17.57 -8.23
N LEU A 43 15.79 17.61 -7.23
CA LEU A 43 15.52 16.48 -6.34
C LEU A 43 15.05 15.31 -7.19
N SER A 44 15.82 14.22 -7.18
CA SER A 44 15.73 13.18 -8.20
C SER A 44 15.77 11.78 -7.61
N HIS A 45 15.56 10.77 -8.46
CA HIS A 45 15.57 9.36 -8.11
C HIS A 45 14.72 9.05 -6.85
N ARG A 46 15.25 8.30 -5.88
CA ARG A 46 14.55 7.92 -4.65
C ARG A 46 14.04 9.13 -3.86
N THR A 47 14.82 10.21 -3.77
CA THR A 47 14.42 11.41 -3.01
C THR A 47 13.12 12.00 -3.53
N ALA A 48 12.94 12.04 -4.86
CA ALA A 48 11.74 12.57 -5.48
C ALA A 48 10.51 11.69 -5.23
N LEU A 49 10.67 10.36 -5.24
CA LEU A 49 9.57 9.43 -4.96
C LEU A 49 9.20 9.37 -3.47
N GLU A 50 10.18 9.48 -2.57
CA GLU A 50 9.95 9.40 -1.13
C GLU A 50 9.58 10.76 -0.51
N GLY A 51 9.93 11.87 -1.17
CA GLY A 51 9.70 13.22 -0.66
C GLY A 51 10.55 13.58 0.56
N LYS A 52 11.56 12.76 0.88
CA LYS A 52 12.42 12.91 2.06
C LYS A 52 13.80 12.26 1.85
N PRO A 53 14.78 12.57 2.69
CA PRO A 53 16.06 11.85 2.72
C PRO A 53 15.87 10.37 3.07
N THR A 54 16.87 9.54 2.76
CA THR A 54 16.87 8.14 3.19
C THR A 54 16.99 8.02 4.72
N LYS A 55 16.84 6.80 5.25
CA LYS A 55 17.07 6.51 6.68
C LYS A 55 18.47 6.92 7.15
N ASP A 56 19.47 6.81 6.27
CA ASP A 56 20.86 7.19 6.52
C ASP A 56 21.14 8.67 6.18
N TRP A 57 20.09 9.47 5.92
CA TRP A 57 20.17 10.87 5.53
C TRP A 57 20.97 11.13 4.24
N ASP A 58 20.87 10.22 3.27
CA ASP A 58 21.29 10.51 1.90
C ASP A 58 20.20 11.28 1.14
N VAL A 59 20.62 12.27 0.35
CA VAL A 59 19.78 13.04 -0.56
C VAL A 59 20.37 12.95 -1.96
N PHE A 60 19.54 12.52 -2.90
CA PHE A 60 19.90 12.38 -4.31
C PHE A 60 19.38 13.55 -5.13
N LEU A 61 20.30 14.19 -5.86
CA LEU A 61 20.03 15.30 -6.77
C LEU A 61 20.55 14.96 -8.17
N THR A 62 19.94 15.56 -9.20
CA THR A 62 20.47 15.58 -10.56
C THR A 62 20.92 17.00 -10.90
N GLY A 63 22.12 17.13 -11.47
CA GLY A 63 22.71 18.41 -11.85
C GLY A 63 23.76 18.27 -12.96
N PRO A 64 24.42 19.38 -13.33
CA PRO A 64 25.33 19.41 -14.48
C PRO A 64 26.61 18.58 -14.27
N TYR A 65 27.05 18.41 -13.02
CA TYR A 65 28.28 17.69 -12.67
C TYR A 65 28.04 16.76 -11.49
N PRO A 66 28.68 15.57 -11.48
CA PRO A 66 28.56 14.65 -10.36
C PRO A 66 29.35 15.16 -9.15
N ARG A 67 28.75 15.13 -7.96
CA ARG A 67 29.39 15.55 -6.71
C ARG A 67 28.87 14.73 -5.54
N LYS A 68 29.75 14.41 -4.59
CA LYS A 68 29.37 13.88 -3.27
C LYS A 68 29.78 14.92 -2.23
N VAL A 69 28.83 15.42 -1.46
CA VAL A 69 29.07 16.41 -0.41
C VAL A 69 28.59 15.83 0.90
N VAL A 70 29.51 15.74 1.87
CA VAL A 70 29.19 15.31 3.23
C VAL A 70 29.01 16.56 4.08
N LEU A 71 27.79 16.74 4.59
CA LEU A 71 27.44 17.74 5.57
C LEU A 71 27.27 17.04 6.93
N PRO A 72 27.42 17.73 8.07
CA PRO A 72 27.04 17.17 9.37
C PRO A 72 25.64 16.55 9.32
N GLY A 73 25.59 15.22 9.53
CA GLY A 73 24.35 14.46 9.60
C GLY A 73 23.62 14.18 8.28
N VAL A 74 24.14 14.62 7.11
CA VAL A 74 23.52 14.46 5.79
C VAL A 74 24.56 14.24 4.69
N THR A 75 24.33 13.30 3.78
CA THR A 75 25.14 13.13 2.57
C THR A 75 24.35 13.51 1.32
N VAL A 76 24.84 14.49 0.58
CA VAL A 76 24.23 14.94 -0.68
C VAL A 76 24.98 14.31 -1.85
N ARG A 77 24.24 13.61 -2.72
CA ARG A 77 24.78 12.92 -3.89
C ARG A 77 24.15 13.48 -5.15
N ILE A 78 24.96 14.21 -5.90
CA ILE A 78 24.56 14.82 -7.17
C ILE A 78 25.04 13.92 -8.30
N PHE A 79 24.11 13.50 -9.15
CA PHE A 79 24.38 12.75 -10.36
C PHE A 79 24.39 13.69 -11.54
N LYS A 80 25.31 13.43 -12.49
CA LYS A 80 25.28 14.10 -13.78
C LYS A 80 24.00 13.70 -14.50
N GLY A 81 23.24 14.69 -14.97
CA GLY A 81 22.05 14.46 -15.77
C GLY A 81 21.44 15.77 -16.24
N PRO A 82 20.31 15.69 -16.95
CA PRO A 82 19.65 16.86 -17.50
C PRO A 82 19.13 17.77 -16.38
N SER A 83 19.07 19.08 -16.67
CA SER A 83 18.42 20.09 -15.84
C SER A 83 16.93 19.78 -15.64
N ALA A 84 16.24 20.62 -14.87
CA ALA A 84 14.78 20.54 -14.77
C ALA A 84 14.14 20.56 -16.18
N GLY A 85 13.26 19.60 -16.43
CA GLY A 85 12.43 19.56 -17.64
C GLY A 85 11.11 20.32 -17.42
N GLU A 86 10.28 20.41 -18.46
CA GLU A 86 9.02 21.16 -18.45
C GLU A 86 8.02 20.67 -17.39
N GLU A 87 8.00 19.37 -17.09
CA GLU A 87 7.07 18.78 -16.10
C GLU A 87 7.60 18.84 -14.66
N ASP A 88 8.88 19.21 -14.48
CA ASP A 88 9.49 19.30 -13.16
C ASP A 88 9.04 20.59 -12.47
N LYS A 89 8.78 20.52 -11.16
CA LYS A 89 8.20 21.64 -10.42
C LYS A 89 9.28 22.42 -9.69
N PRO A 90 9.21 23.77 -9.65
CA PRO A 90 10.01 24.54 -8.71
C PRO A 90 9.80 24.03 -7.28
N PHE A 91 10.89 23.96 -6.51
CA PHE A 91 10.87 23.49 -5.14
C PHE A 91 11.81 24.35 -4.29
N MET A 92 11.28 24.99 -3.26
CA MET A 92 12.03 25.78 -2.26
C MET A 92 13.23 26.58 -2.82
N GLY A 93 12.97 27.81 -3.26
CA GLY A 93 13.99 28.69 -3.82
C GLY A 93 14.45 28.20 -5.20
N ASN A 94 15.75 27.93 -5.35
CA ASN A 94 16.39 27.58 -6.62
C ASN A 94 16.50 26.06 -6.86
N LEU A 95 15.76 25.21 -6.15
CA LEU A 95 15.71 23.78 -6.49
C LEU A 95 14.50 23.48 -7.36
N PHE A 96 14.54 22.32 -7.98
CA PHE A 96 13.40 21.71 -8.66
C PHE A 96 13.13 20.34 -8.06
N MET A 97 11.91 19.84 -8.22
CA MET A 97 11.53 18.48 -7.90
C MET A 97 11.16 17.75 -9.18
N ALA A 98 11.77 16.58 -9.39
CA ALA A 98 11.46 15.75 -10.54
C ALA A 98 9.97 15.42 -10.58
N SER A 99 9.37 15.50 -11.76
CA SER A 99 8.01 15.03 -11.99
C SER A 99 7.90 13.56 -11.60
N GLN A 100 6.70 13.10 -11.24
CA GLN A 100 6.47 11.70 -10.86
C GLN A 100 6.99 10.74 -11.96
N THR A 101 6.73 11.10 -13.22
CA THR A 101 7.20 10.43 -14.41
C THR A 101 8.73 10.34 -14.48
N ARG A 102 9.42 11.49 -14.37
CA ARG A 102 10.88 11.56 -14.38
C ARG A 102 11.46 10.72 -13.24
N ALA A 103 10.89 10.83 -12.05
CA ALA A 103 11.33 10.10 -10.88
C ALA A 103 11.22 8.58 -11.08
N PHE A 104 10.11 8.06 -11.65
CA PHE A 104 10.01 6.63 -11.99
C PHE A 104 11.09 6.18 -12.97
N LEU A 105 11.36 6.96 -14.01
CA LEU A 105 12.42 6.64 -14.99
C LEU A 105 13.81 6.66 -14.35
N GLU A 106 14.13 7.68 -13.55
CA GLU A 106 15.42 7.78 -12.85
C GLU A 106 15.66 6.60 -11.88
N ASN A 107 14.60 6.10 -11.23
CA ASN A 107 14.68 4.93 -10.36
C ASN A 107 14.84 3.60 -11.13
N LEU A 108 14.61 3.58 -12.44
CA LEU A 108 14.88 2.42 -13.29
C LEU A 108 16.28 2.41 -13.90
N GLN A 109 17.05 3.48 -13.71
CA GLN A 109 18.44 3.50 -14.15
C GLN A 109 19.27 2.42 -13.44
N PRO A 110 20.23 1.79 -14.15
CA PRO A 110 21.14 0.83 -13.54
C PRO A 110 21.85 1.43 -12.33
N SER A 111 21.78 0.72 -11.20
CA SER A 111 22.49 1.07 -9.98
C SER A 111 23.59 0.06 -9.71
N ARG A 112 24.81 0.53 -9.40
CA ARG A 112 25.91 -0.36 -9.00
C ARG A 112 25.60 -0.93 -7.61
N LYS A 113 25.63 -2.27 -7.47
CA LYS A 113 25.29 -3.03 -6.24
C LYS A 113 26.09 -2.67 -4.97
N ARG A 114 27.11 -1.80 -5.05
CA ARG A 114 28.09 -1.56 -3.96
C ARG A 114 27.85 -0.31 -3.09
N SER A 115 26.77 0.44 -3.29
CA SER A 115 26.48 1.60 -2.40
C SER A 115 25.63 1.17 -1.21
N ALA A 116 26.06 1.49 0.01
CA ALA A 116 25.31 1.26 1.24
C ALA A 116 23.88 1.85 1.19
N SER A 117 23.72 2.97 0.46
CA SER A 117 22.45 3.62 0.19
C SER A 117 22.28 3.81 -1.33
N PRO A 118 21.40 3.03 -1.98
CA PRO A 118 21.22 3.09 -3.42
C PRO A 118 20.41 4.33 -3.82
N LYS A 119 20.75 4.92 -4.97
CA LYS A 119 20.03 6.07 -5.54
C LYS A 119 18.61 5.75 -5.96
N SER A 120 18.35 4.48 -6.29
CA SER A 120 17.06 4.00 -6.75
C SER A 120 16.36 3.18 -5.67
N ILE A 121 15.03 3.29 -5.60
CA ILE A 121 14.21 2.36 -4.83
C ILE A 121 14.32 0.94 -5.39
N GLN A 122 13.94 -0.05 -4.58
CA GLN A 122 13.92 -1.44 -5.05
C GLN A 122 12.85 -1.64 -6.12
N ARG A 123 13.08 -2.62 -7.00
CA ARG A 123 12.12 -2.98 -8.05
C ARG A 123 10.73 -3.28 -7.51
N LYS A 124 10.64 -4.02 -6.40
CA LYS A 124 9.37 -4.36 -5.74
C LYS A 124 8.63 -3.09 -5.28
N GLU A 125 9.33 -2.18 -4.62
CA GLU A 125 8.75 -0.92 -4.15
C GLU A 125 8.24 -0.04 -5.30
N LEU A 126 8.98 0.00 -6.42
CA LEU A 126 8.55 0.74 -7.61
C LEU A 126 7.25 0.19 -8.18
N GLU A 127 7.14 -1.14 -8.27
CA GLU A 127 5.93 -1.81 -8.73
C GLU A 127 4.75 -1.61 -7.77
N GLU A 128 4.97 -1.68 -6.46
CA GLU A 128 3.94 -1.41 -5.45
C GLU A 128 3.41 0.03 -5.56
N ARG A 129 4.26 1.00 -5.88
CA ARG A 129 3.84 2.39 -6.12
C ARG A 129 2.98 2.53 -7.38
N LEU A 130 3.35 1.86 -8.47
CA LEU A 130 2.54 1.84 -9.70
C LEU A 130 1.21 1.11 -9.49
N GLU A 131 1.22 -0.02 -8.77
CA GLU A 131 0.03 -0.76 -8.38
C GLU A 131 -0.90 0.13 -7.55
N ARG A 132 -0.36 0.87 -6.58
CA ARG A 132 -1.15 1.81 -5.77
C ARG A 132 -1.79 2.91 -6.62
N ILE A 133 -1.09 3.45 -7.63
CA ILE A 133 -1.68 4.42 -8.58
C ILE A 133 -2.86 3.77 -9.30
N LEU A 134 -2.68 2.56 -9.80
CA LEU A 134 -3.74 1.82 -10.51
C LEU A 134 -4.94 1.52 -9.61
N ARG A 135 -4.69 1.09 -8.36
CA ARG A 135 -5.72 0.80 -7.38
C ARG A 135 -6.52 2.03 -6.97
N LEU A 136 -5.84 3.16 -6.73
CA LEU A 136 -6.48 4.37 -6.19
C LEU A 136 -7.05 5.29 -7.29
N ARG A 137 -6.43 5.33 -8.46
CA ARG A 137 -6.77 6.28 -9.54
C ARG A 137 -7.20 5.61 -10.85
N GLY A 138 -7.19 4.28 -10.91
CA GLY A 138 -7.63 3.50 -12.06
C GLY A 138 -6.65 3.45 -13.23
N GLU A 139 -7.04 2.71 -14.26
CA GLU A 139 -6.21 2.46 -15.46
C GLU A 139 -5.88 3.72 -16.23
N LYS A 140 -6.82 4.67 -16.30
CA LYS A 140 -6.63 5.95 -17.00
C LYS A 140 -5.40 6.70 -16.48
N ALA A 141 -5.29 6.84 -15.16
CA ALA A 141 -4.16 7.53 -14.54
C ALA A 141 -2.82 6.82 -14.78
N LEU A 142 -2.81 5.48 -14.79
CA LEU A 142 -1.59 4.73 -15.07
C LEU A 142 -1.17 4.84 -16.55
N ASN A 143 -2.14 4.86 -17.48
CA ASN A 143 -1.88 5.09 -18.90
C ASN A 143 -1.37 6.51 -19.16
N GLU A 144 -1.95 7.54 -18.53
CA GLU A 144 -1.45 8.92 -18.60
C GLU A 144 0.01 9.02 -18.11
N LEU A 145 0.35 8.33 -17.01
CA LEU A 145 1.72 8.25 -16.51
C LEU A 145 2.65 7.59 -17.53
N ARG A 146 2.21 6.50 -18.17
CA ARG A 146 2.98 5.81 -19.22
C ARG A 146 3.23 6.71 -20.43
N ASP A 147 2.23 7.46 -20.87
CA ASP A 147 2.33 8.32 -22.04
C ASP A 147 3.22 9.54 -21.77
N ASN A 148 3.09 10.14 -20.58
CA ASN A 148 4.04 11.17 -20.12
C ASN A 148 5.46 10.60 -20.03
N ALA A 149 5.62 9.36 -19.55
CA ALA A 149 6.94 8.72 -19.48
C ALA A 149 7.59 8.55 -20.84
N ARG A 150 6.80 8.28 -21.88
CA ARG A 150 7.30 8.20 -23.27
C ARG A 150 7.89 9.54 -23.71
N ARG A 151 7.17 10.65 -23.44
CA ARG A 151 7.62 12.01 -23.78
C ARG A 151 8.87 12.40 -23.00
N VAL A 152 8.83 12.24 -21.67
CA VAL A 152 9.96 12.58 -20.79
C VAL A 152 11.20 11.75 -21.15
N ALA A 153 11.04 10.46 -21.42
CA ALA A 153 12.16 9.60 -21.81
C ALA A 153 12.79 10.01 -23.14
N LYS A 154 11.99 10.47 -24.11
CA LYS A 154 12.52 11.01 -25.37
C LYS A 154 13.36 12.26 -25.13
N ASN A 155 12.85 13.19 -24.31
CA ASN A 155 13.51 14.47 -24.04
C ASN A 155 14.78 14.32 -23.20
N LEU A 156 14.77 13.42 -22.22
CA LEU A 156 15.87 13.24 -21.26
C LEU A 156 16.82 12.09 -21.62
N GLY A 157 16.54 11.33 -22.68
CA GLY A 157 17.37 10.21 -23.13
C GLY A 157 17.19 8.89 -22.36
N PHE A 158 16.09 8.71 -21.64
CA PHE A 158 15.81 7.53 -20.79
C PHE A 158 15.09 6.39 -21.53
N LYS A 159 15.58 6.02 -22.72
CA LYS A 159 14.89 5.08 -23.62
C LYS A 159 14.75 3.68 -23.02
N ASP A 160 15.78 3.17 -22.36
CA ASP A 160 15.77 1.80 -21.83
C ASP A 160 15.02 1.70 -20.49
N GLU A 161 15.07 2.77 -19.69
CA GLU A 161 14.24 2.94 -18.50
C GLU A 161 12.76 2.97 -18.88
N PHE A 162 12.40 3.68 -19.97
CA PHE A 162 11.03 3.70 -20.46
C PHE A 162 10.56 2.33 -20.95
N LYS A 163 11.36 1.60 -21.75
CA LYS A 163 11.02 0.23 -22.16
C LYS A 163 10.74 -0.66 -20.95
N THR A 164 11.52 -0.48 -19.88
CA THR A 164 11.34 -1.21 -18.64
C THR A 164 10.05 -0.83 -17.93
N LEU A 165 9.74 0.47 -17.82
CA LEU A 165 8.50 0.96 -17.22
C LEU A 165 7.26 0.50 -18.00
N ASP A 166 7.30 0.64 -19.33
CA ASP A 166 6.25 0.23 -20.25
C ASP A 166 5.97 -1.28 -20.19
N ARG A 167 6.99 -2.09 -19.91
CA ARG A 167 6.82 -3.53 -19.66
C ARG A 167 6.11 -3.82 -18.34
N ILE A 168 6.44 -3.10 -17.25
CA ILE A 168 5.77 -3.25 -15.94
C ILE A 168 4.30 -2.87 -16.06
N ILE A 169 4.04 -1.68 -16.61
CA ILE A 169 2.68 -1.14 -16.72
C ILE A 169 1.86 -2.06 -17.63
N GLY A 170 2.41 -2.50 -18.75
CA GLY A 170 1.73 -3.46 -19.63
C GLY A 170 1.39 -4.77 -18.92
N ALA A 171 2.28 -5.28 -18.06
CA ALA A 171 2.02 -6.48 -17.26
C ALA A 171 0.90 -6.27 -16.23
N MET A 172 0.89 -5.13 -15.52
CA MET A 172 -0.17 -4.79 -14.56
C MET A 172 -1.54 -4.60 -15.23
N LEU A 173 -1.55 -4.09 -16.46
CA LEU A 173 -2.74 -3.92 -17.29
C LEU A 173 -3.09 -5.18 -18.11
N ARG A 174 -2.41 -6.32 -17.85
CA ARG A 174 -2.64 -7.61 -18.52
C ARG A 174 -2.50 -7.58 -20.06
N THR A 175 -1.74 -6.62 -20.58
CA THR A 175 -1.40 -6.49 -22.02
C THR A 175 -0.04 -7.08 -22.37
N LYS A 176 0.77 -7.43 -21.36
CA LYS A 176 2.10 -8.05 -21.52
C LYS A 176 2.32 -9.15 -20.48
N PRO A 177 3.29 -10.06 -20.70
CA PRO A 177 3.59 -11.13 -19.74
C PRO A 177 3.96 -10.63 -18.34
N ALA A 178 3.42 -11.28 -17.32
CA ALA A 178 3.66 -10.96 -15.91
C ALA A 178 5.04 -11.38 -15.38
N SER A 179 5.85 -12.09 -16.17
CA SER A 179 7.18 -12.59 -15.77
C SER A 179 8.17 -11.50 -15.36
N SER A 180 7.90 -10.25 -15.72
CA SER A 180 8.72 -9.09 -15.37
C SER A 180 8.38 -8.43 -14.03
N LEU A 181 7.35 -8.92 -13.33
CA LEU A 181 6.87 -8.39 -12.05
C LEU A 181 7.51 -9.13 -10.87
N HIS A 182 7.89 -8.39 -9.84
CA HIS A 182 8.64 -8.86 -8.68
C HIS A 182 7.83 -8.75 -7.38
N SER A 183 6.96 -7.75 -7.25
CA SER A 183 6.11 -7.51 -6.07
C SER A 183 4.89 -8.43 -6.05
N ALA A 184 4.44 -8.80 -4.85
CA ALA A 184 3.28 -9.68 -4.68
C ALA A 184 1.98 -9.01 -5.17
N SER A 185 1.78 -7.73 -4.87
CA SER A 185 0.60 -6.98 -5.29
C SER A 185 0.50 -6.82 -6.81
N ALA A 186 1.62 -6.53 -7.49
CA ALA A 186 1.63 -6.44 -8.95
C ALA A 186 1.37 -7.79 -9.62
N LYS A 187 1.95 -8.88 -9.09
CA LYS A 187 1.71 -10.24 -9.58
C LYS A 187 0.25 -10.66 -9.42
N ALA A 188 -0.33 -10.45 -8.23
CA ALA A 188 -1.72 -10.76 -7.96
C ALA A 188 -2.65 -9.97 -8.88
N ARG A 189 -2.35 -8.69 -9.11
CA ARG A 189 -3.07 -7.86 -10.08
C ARG A 189 -3.00 -8.41 -11.51
N ALA A 190 -1.81 -8.80 -11.98
CA ALA A 190 -1.66 -9.39 -13.31
C ALA A 190 -2.39 -10.75 -13.44
N ALA A 191 -2.58 -11.47 -12.33
CA ALA A 191 -3.36 -12.71 -12.26
C ALA A 191 -4.88 -12.49 -12.19
N GLY A 192 -5.36 -11.25 -12.01
CA GLY A 192 -6.78 -10.96 -11.78
C GLY A 192 -7.24 -11.08 -10.33
N GLU A 193 -6.31 -11.33 -9.41
CA GLU A 193 -6.53 -11.49 -7.96
C GLU A 193 -6.04 -10.24 -7.20
N ALA A 194 -6.31 -9.05 -7.75
CA ALA A 194 -5.85 -7.80 -7.12
C ALA A 194 -6.42 -7.64 -5.71
N TYR A 195 -5.58 -7.26 -4.76
CA TYR A 195 -5.97 -7.00 -3.38
C TYR A 195 -5.38 -5.66 -2.91
N ASP A 196 -5.89 -5.15 -1.80
CA ASP A 196 -5.36 -3.95 -1.15
C ASP A 196 -4.38 -4.35 -0.03
N PRO A 197 -3.05 -4.22 -0.23
CA PRO A 197 -2.06 -4.58 0.78
C PRO A 197 -2.13 -3.69 2.02
N ASP A 198 -2.56 -2.43 1.87
CA ASP A 198 -2.67 -1.50 2.98
C ASP A 198 -3.84 -1.89 3.90
N ARG A 199 -4.96 -2.37 3.32
CA ARG A 199 -6.12 -2.89 4.08
C ARG A 199 -5.86 -4.25 4.71
N LEU A 200 -5.21 -5.17 3.99
CA LEU A 200 -4.86 -6.47 4.52
C LEU A 200 -4.04 -6.33 5.82
N ARG A 201 -3.02 -5.46 5.82
CA ARG A 201 -2.21 -5.18 7.00
C ARG A 201 -3.04 -4.67 8.19
N LEU A 202 -4.06 -3.84 7.96
CA LEU A 202 -4.93 -3.33 9.02
C LEU A 202 -5.77 -4.46 9.62
N PHE A 203 -6.34 -5.32 8.79
CA PHE A 203 -7.11 -6.49 9.26
C PHE A 203 -6.23 -7.48 10.01
N GLU A 204 -5.01 -7.75 9.54
CA GLU A 204 -4.05 -8.61 10.25
C GLU A 204 -3.67 -8.03 11.62
N THR A 205 -3.47 -6.71 11.68
CA THR A 205 -3.15 -6.01 12.94
C THR A 205 -4.32 -6.12 13.93
N LEU A 206 -5.54 -5.86 13.46
CA LEU A 206 -6.74 -5.99 14.28
C LEU A 206 -6.95 -7.43 14.75
N PHE A 207 -6.81 -8.40 13.85
CA PHE A 207 -6.94 -9.82 14.17
C PHE A 207 -5.93 -10.25 15.25
N ALA A 208 -4.66 -9.85 15.10
CA ALA A 208 -3.63 -10.13 16.09
C ALA A 208 -3.98 -9.51 17.46
N ALA A 209 -4.46 -8.27 17.49
CA ALA A 209 -4.88 -7.60 18.72
C ALA A 209 -6.07 -8.30 19.40
N LEU A 210 -7.11 -8.66 18.64
CA LEU A 210 -8.29 -9.38 19.16
C LEU A 210 -7.93 -10.76 19.69
N LYS A 211 -7.03 -11.48 19.01
CA LYS A 211 -6.57 -12.81 19.45
C LYS A 211 -5.73 -12.75 20.71
N ALA A 212 -4.91 -11.72 20.88
CA ALA A 212 -4.02 -11.57 22.03
C ALA A 212 -4.72 -10.96 23.26
N THR A 213 -5.83 -10.24 23.05
CA THR A 213 -6.54 -9.56 24.13
C THR A 213 -7.68 -10.45 24.61
N PRO A 214 -7.67 -10.93 25.87
CA PRO A 214 -8.85 -11.57 26.45
C PRO A 214 -9.97 -10.53 26.49
N LEU A 215 -10.95 -10.68 25.61
CA LEU A 215 -12.14 -9.84 25.61
C LEU A 215 -12.96 -10.18 26.85
N ARG A 216 -13.39 -9.15 27.58
CA ARG A 216 -14.34 -9.37 28.67
C ARG A 216 -15.60 -9.98 28.08
N GLU A 217 -16.00 -11.12 28.63
CA GLU A 217 -17.35 -11.61 28.41
C GLU A 217 -18.30 -10.54 28.95
N ALA A 218 -19.03 -9.89 28.05
CA ALA A 218 -20.15 -9.08 28.46
C ALA A 218 -21.19 -10.06 29.03
N PRO A 219 -21.77 -9.80 30.21
CA PRO A 219 -22.91 -10.57 30.65
C PRO A 219 -23.98 -10.47 29.55
N GLU A 220 -24.58 -11.61 29.19
CA GLU A 220 -25.67 -11.64 28.21
C GLU A 220 -26.72 -10.59 28.61
N PRO A 221 -26.97 -9.56 27.77
CA PRO A 221 -27.81 -8.45 28.18
C PRO A 221 -29.29 -8.82 28.32
N HIS A 222 -29.66 -10.07 28.02
CA HIS A 222 -31.06 -10.47 27.90
C HIS A 222 -31.33 -11.80 28.62
N SER A 223 -31.76 -11.71 29.87
CA SER A 223 -32.51 -12.78 30.54
C SER A 223 -33.97 -12.82 30.10
N ASP A 224 -34.41 -11.83 29.31
CA ASP A 224 -35.77 -11.71 28.79
C ASP A 224 -35.93 -12.46 27.46
N PRO A 225 -36.80 -13.49 27.40
CA PRO A 225 -37.09 -14.23 26.17
C PRO A 225 -37.59 -13.37 25.00
N GLU A 226 -38.28 -12.25 25.26
CA GLU A 226 -38.79 -11.39 24.19
C GLU A 226 -37.66 -10.61 23.49
N ALA A 227 -36.71 -10.08 24.27
CA ALA A 227 -35.52 -9.44 23.74
C ALA A 227 -34.66 -10.40 22.89
N LEU A 228 -34.49 -11.66 23.32
CA LEU A 228 -33.80 -12.69 22.55
C LEU A 228 -34.52 -13.01 21.24
N ARG A 229 -35.86 -13.10 21.27
CA ARG A 229 -36.68 -13.34 20.07
C ARG A 229 -36.55 -12.20 19.05
N ASN A 230 -36.52 -10.96 19.51
CA ASN A 230 -36.32 -9.79 18.66
C ASN A 230 -34.89 -9.76 18.08
N LEU A 231 -33.87 -10.04 18.89
CA LEU A 231 -32.48 -10.12 18.42
C LEU A 231 -32.33 -11.18 17.32
N ALA A 232 -32.81 -12.40 17.58
CA ALA A 232 -32.75 -13.50 16.61
C ALA A 232 -33.49 -13.16 15.30
N PHE A 233 -34.64 -12.47 15.39
CA PHE A 233 -35.35 -11.97 14.21
C PHE A 233 -34.51 -11.00 13.40
N PHE A 234 -33.91 -9.98 14.04
CA PHE A 234 -33.08 -9.01 13.33
C PHE A 234 -31.80 -9.63 12.75
N GLU A 235 -31.13 -10.53 13.49
CA GLU A 235 -29.97 -11.26 12.96
C GLU A 235 -30.33 -12.06 11.71
N ALA A 236 -31.44 -12.82 11.75
CA ALA A 236 -31.91 -13.59 10.61
C ALA A 236 -32.35 -12.69 9.45
N TYR A 237 -33.09 -11.61 9.74
CA TYR A 237 -33.53 -10.63 8.75
C TYR A 237 -32.34 -10.02 8.01
N PHE A 238 -31.36 -9.49 8.74
CA PHE A 238 -30.20 -8.86 8.12
C PHE A 238 -29.32 -9.86 7.37
N SER A 239 -29.14 -11.09 7.89
CA SER A 239 -28.44 -12.16 7.16
C SER A 239 -29.12 -12.49 5.83
N ASN A 240 -30.44 -12.66 5.85
CA ASN A 240 -31.20 -12.93 4.62
C ASN A 240 -31.19 -11.72 3.68
N TYR A 241 -31.21 -10.50 4.22
CA TYR A 241 -31.17 -9.28 3.44
C TYR A 241 -29.82 -9.13 2.71
N ILE A 242 -28.69 -9.33 3.39
CA ILE A 242 -27.39 -9.26 2.72
C ILE A 242 -27.21 -10.38 1.68
N GLU A 243 -27.83 -11.55 1.88
CA GLU A 243 -27.82 -12.66 0.94
C GLU A 243 -28.70 -12.45 -0.30
N GLY A 244 -29.57 -11.43 -0.30
CA GLY A 244 -30.37 -11.05 -1.47
C GLY A 244 -31.88 -11.07 -1.27
N THR A 245 -32.37 -11.40 -0.07
CA THR A 245 -33.79 -11.21 0.27
C THR A 245 -34.07 -9.71 0.39
N ARG A 246 -35.22 -9.25 -0.12
CA ARG A 246 -35.58 -7.82 -0.19
C ARG A 246 -37.01 -7.59 0.29
N PHE A 247 -37.36 -8.25 1.39
CA PHE A 247 -38.58 -7.90 2.12
C PHE A 247 -38.31 -6.66 2.96
N GLU A 248 -39.31 -5.82 3.15
CA GLU A 248 -39.27 -4.80 4.19
C GLU A 248 -39.28 -5.47 5.57
N VAL A 249 -38.78 -4.77 6.60
CA VAL A 249 -38.64 -5.37 7.93
C VAL A 249 -40.00 -5.73 8.54
N GLU A 250 -41.02 -4.91 8.31
CA GLU A 250 -42.40 -5.18 8.72
C GLU A 250 -42.96 -6.42 8.02
N GLU A 251 -42.68 -6.59 6.73
CA GLU A 251 -43.14 -7.76 5.97
C GLU A 251 -42.47 -9.04 6.48
N ALA A 252 -41.15 -9.01 6.70
CA ALA A 252 -40.43 -10.13 7.30
C ALA A 252 -40.96 -10.47 8.70
N ARG A 253 -41.34 -9.45 9.49
CA ARG A 253 -41.93 -9.62 10.82
C ARG A 253 -43.27 -10.36 10.75
N GLU A 254 -44.16 -9.94 9.85
CA GLU A 254 -45.46 -10.59 9.63
C GLU A 254 -45.30 -12.04 9.17
N ILE A 255 -44.33 -12.31 8.28
CA ILE A 255 -44.05 -13.69 7.82
C ILE A 255 -43.59 -14.58 8.99
N VAL A 256 -42.64 -14.10 9.80
CA VAL A 256 -42.01 -14.91 10.86
C VAL A 256 -42.90 -15.05 12.09
N PHE A 257 -43.59 -14.00 12.50
CA PHE A 257 -44.33 -14.00 13.77
C PHE A 257 -45.84 -14.18 13.61
N GLU A 258 -46.41 -13.79 12.46
CA GLU A 258 -47.85 -13.86 12.20
C GLU A 258 -48.19 -14.97 11.18
N GLY A 259 -47.16 -15.62 10.61
CA GLY A 259 -47.32 -16.74 9.67
C GLY A 259 -47.85 -16.32 8.31
N LYS A 260 -47.75 -15.03 7.96
CA LYS A 260 -48.21 -14.51 6.67
C LYS A 260 -47.45 -15.19 5.53
N ILE A 261 -48.17 -15.68 4.53
CA ILE A 261 -47.58 -16.27 3.33
C ILE A 261 -47.26 -15.13 2.37
N PRO A 262 -45.99 -14.89 1.99
CA PRO A 262 -45.65 -13.85 1.06
C PRO A 262 -46.19 -14.15 -0.35
N ASP A 263 -46.73 -13.14 -1.01
CA ASP A 263 -47.31 -13.27 -2.37
C ASP A 263 -46.27 -13.64 -3.43
N THR A 264 -45.01 -13.22 -3.21
CA THR A 264 -43.87 -13.60 -4.06
C THR A 264 -42.80 -14.29 -3.24
N ARG A 265 -42.50 -15.54 -3.59
CA ARG A 265 -41.44 -16.31 -2.94
C ARG A 265 -40.09 -15.97 -3.61
N PRO A 266 -39.07 -15.49 -2.88
CA PRO A 266 -37.76 -15.22 -3.45
C PRO A 266 -37.14 -16.50 -4.03
N GLN A 267 -36.34 -16.33 -5.08
CA GLN A 267 -35.86 -17.39 -5.99
C GLN A 267 -35.03 -18.52 -5.34
N TRP A 268 -34.69 -18.43 -4.04
CA TRP A 268 -33.81 -19.38 -3.35
C TRP A 268 -34.52 -20.50 -2.57
N VAL A 269 -35.85 -20.53 -2.48
CA VAL A 269 -36.57 -21.69 -1.92
C VAL A 269 -36.67 -22.83 -2.95
N ARG A 270 -35.52 -23.39 -3.34
CA ARG A 270 -35.44 -24.69 -4.04
C ARG A 270 -34.57 -25.73 -3.33
N ARG A 271 -34.06 -25.45 -2.12
CA ARG A 271 -33.26 -26.43 -1.36
C ARG A 271 -33.58 -26.48 0.13
N THR A 272 -34.83 -26.75 0.52
CA THR A 272 -35.18 -27.34 1.83
C THR A 272 -36.56 -28.01 1.77
N LYS A 273 -36.71 -29.05 0.95
CA LYS A 273 -37.75 -30.08 1.15
C LYS A 273 -37.10 -31.45 1.05
N ALA A 274 -36.40 -31.85 2.11
CA ALA A 274 -36.05 -33.23 2.45
C ALA A 274 -35.43 -33.27 3.85
N ALA A 275 -36.21 -32.92 4.87
CA ALA A 275 -35.90 -33.29 6.25
C ALA A 275 -37.22 -33.61 6.94
N THR A 276 -37.93 -34.61 6.41
CA THR A 276 -38.92 -35.34 7.18
C THR A 276 -38.15 -36.08 8.26
N ILE A 277 -38.27 -35.65 9.50
CA ILE A 277 -37.80 -36.39 10.67
C ILE A 277 -38.65 -37.66 10.75
N PRO A 278 -38.09 -38.89 10.62
CA PRO A 278 -38.87 -40.08 10.90
C PRO A 278 -38.92 -40.27 12.42
N GLU A 279 -40.14 -40.36 12.96
CA GLU A 279 -40.38 -41.03 14.24
C GLU A 279 -39.76 -42.43 14.19
N GLN A 280 -38.90 -42.76 15.15
CA GLN A 280 -38.56 -44.15 15.44
C GLN A 280 -38.91 -44.46 16.89
N SER A 281 -40.10 -45.04 17.05
CA SER A 281 -40.45 -45.91 18.16
C SER A 281 -39.60 -47.19 18.12
N GLY A 282 -38.80 -47.39 19.16
CA GLY A 282 -38.37 -48.68 19.74
C GLY A 282 -37.88 -49.83 18.84
N HIS A 283 -36.60 -50.18 18.96
CA HIS A 283 -36.17 -51.55 19.31
C HIS A 283 -34.69 -51.63 19.71
N ARG A 284 -34.43 -52.48 20.72
CA ARG A 284 -33.11 -52.83 21.28
C ARG A 284 -32.26 -53.59 20.27
N SER A 285 -30.93 -53.38 20.30
CA SER A 285 -29.88 -54.42 20.41
C SER A 285 -28.53 -53.98 19.82
N GLY A 286 -27.45 -54.13 20.62
CA GLY A 286 -26.23 -54.81 20.17
C GLY A 286 -25.17 -54.08 19.32
N ALA A 287 -24.09 -53.68 20.02
CA ALA A 287 -22.70 -54.06 19.73
C ALA A 287 -21.80 -53.28 18.72
N LYS A 288 -20.64 -52.87 19.30
CA LYS A 288 -19.26 -52.81 18.77
C LYS A 288 -18.80 -51.61 17.90
N ARG A 289 -17.97 -50.76 18.52
CA ARG A 289 -17.00 -49.85 17.86
C ARG A 289 -15.71 -50.61 17.48
N PRO A 290 -15.06 -50.32 16.34
CA PRO A 290 -13.66 -50.67 16.12
C PRO A 290 -12.72 -49.46 16.34
N PRO A 291 -11.43 -49.66 16.66
CA PRO A 291 -10.54 -48.60 17.12
C PRO A 291 -9.70 -47.94 16.02
N PHE A 292 -9.30 -46.70 16.29
CA PHE A 292 -8.35 -45.86 15.54
C PHE A 292 -6.94 -46.50 15.47
N ARG A 293 -6.29 -46.40 14.30
CA ARG A 293 -4.89 -46.80 14.10
C ARG A 293 -4.07 -45.60 13.63
N THR A 294 -3.20 -45.10 14.50
CA THR A 294 -2.18 -44.07 14.23
C THR A 294 -0.97 -44.69 13.55
N LYS A 295 -0.47 -44.11 12.44
CA LYS A 295 0.86 -44.39 11.89
C LYS A 295 1.74 -43.13 11.98
N ARG A 296 2.82 -43.19 12.77
CA ARG A 296 3.98 -42.28 12.67
C ARG A 296 4.91 -42.77 11.53
N PRO A 297 5.61 -41.88 10.82
CA PRO A 297 6.66 -42.26 9.87
C PRO A 297 8.02 -42.45 10.57
N PRO A 298 8.94 -43.27 10.02
CA PRO A 298 10.31 -43.39 10.52
C PRO A 298 11.25 -42.33 9.93
N LEU A 299 12.42 -42.25 10.58
CA LEU A 299 13.54 -41.30 10.49
C LEU A 299 14.07 -41.02 9.08
#